data_AF-A0A3A0DMG8-F1
#
_entry.id   AF-A0A3A0DMG8-F1
#
_cell.length_a   1.000
_cell.length_b   1.000
_cell.length_c   1.000
_cell.angle_alpha   90.00
_cell.angle_beta   90.00
_cell.angle_gamma   90.00
#
_symmetry.space_group_name_H-M   'P 1'
#
loop_
_entity.id
_entity.type
_entity.pdbx_description
1 polymer ?
#
loop_
_entity_poly.entity_id
_entity_poly.type
_entity_poly.pdbx_seq_one_letter_code
_entity_poly.pdbx_strand_id
1 'polypeptide(L)'
;MAELEDSSVLQLSIQRDEVLLTEDKGFGNILDYPPRLHQGIILLSIRTRNRKGLHDLLRQFLSTANRDDLRQKLIVIDDRMIRIRQ
;
A
#
# COMPACT_ATOMS: atom_id res chain seq x y z
N MET A 1 -13.27 -15.59 14.16
CA MET A 1 -12.22 -15.24 13.19
C MET A 1 -11.16 -14.51 13.99
N ALA A 2 -9.91 -14.97 14.01
CA ALA A 2 -8.87 -14.29 14.79
C ALA A 2 -8.56 -12.94 14.13
N GLU A 3 -8.68 -11.85 14.87
CA GLU A 3 -8.11 -10.56 14.48
C GLU A 3 -6.59 -10.73 14.51
N LEU A 4 -5.94 -10.62 13.36
CA LEU A 4 -4.49 -10.54 13.28
C LEU A 4 -4.10 -9.08 13.53
N GLU A 5 -3.09 -8.86 14.36
CA GLU A 5 -2.50 -7.54 14.53
C GLU A 5 -1.85 -7.05 13.24
N ASP A 6 -1.81 -5.74 13.03
CA ASP A 6 -1.25 -5.11 11.83
C ASP A 6 0.17 -5.60 11.49
N SER A 7 1.00 -5.78 12.52
CA SER A 7 2.36 -6.32 12.42
C SER A 7 2.38 -7.72 11.81
N SER A 8 1.41 -8.57 12.17
CA SER A 8 1.29 -9.95 11.67
C SER A 8 0.90 -9.98 10.20
N VAL A 9 0.03 -9.06 9.77
CA VAL A 9 -0.38 -8.95 8.36
C VAL A 9 0.79 -8.52 7.48
N LEU A 10 1.57 -7.52 7.91
CA LEU A 10 2.76 -7.08 7.18
C LEU A 10 3.83 -8.18 7.15
N GLN A 11 4.03 -8.88 8.26
CA GLN A 11 5.01 -9.97 8.32
C GLN A 11 4.65 -11.11 7.38
N LEU A 12 3.35 -11.43 7.25
CA LEU A 12 2.88 -12.41 6.29
C LEU A 12 3.17 -11.98 4.84
N SER A 13 2.95 -10.70 4.51
CA SER A 13 3.25 -10.19 3.17
C SER A 13 4.74 -10.23 2.88
N ILE A 14 5.59 -9.96 3.88
CA ILE A 14 7.05 -10.08 3.76
C ILE A 14 7.47 -11.53 3.48
N GLN A 15 6.94 -12.48 4.25
CA GLN A 15 7.26 -13.90 4.10
C GLN A 15 6.85 -14.47 2.73
N ARG A 16 5.78 -13.93 2.15
CA ARG A 16 5.26 -14.37 0.85
C ARG A 16 5.84 -13.62 -0.35
N ASP A 17 6.74 -12.66 -0.11
CA ASP A 17 7.16 -11.70 -1.13
C ASP A 17 5.94 -11.06 -1.82
N GLU A 18 5.06 -10.47 -1.03
CA GLU A 18 3.82 -9.81 -1.47
C GLU A 18 3.77 -8.34 -1.06
N VAL A 19 3.16 -7.52 -1.90
CA VAL A 19 2.86 -6.12 -1.61
C VAL A 19 1.56 -6.06 -0.83
N LEU A 20 1.56 -5.36 0.30
CA LEU A 20 0.35 -5.16 1.10
C LEU A 20 -0.49 -4.04 0.49
N LEU A 21 -1.70 -4.36 0.04
CA LEU A 21 -2.71 -3.38 -0.37
C LEU A 21 -3.72 -3.19 0.77
N THR A 22 -3.87 -1.96 1.27
CA THR A 22 -4.74 -1.68 2.44
C THR A 22 -5.38 -0.30 2.37
N GLU A 23 -6.54 -0.12 3.02
CA GLU A 23 -7.16 1.19 3.29
C GLU A 23 -6.78 1.72 4.69
N ASP A 24 -6.13 0.91 5.51
CA ASP A 24 -5.78 1.25 6.88
C ASP A 24 -4.60 2.23 6.93
N LYS A 25 -4.89 3.43 7.43
CA LYS A 25 -3.92 4.53 7.53
C LYS A 25 -2.80 4.25 8.53
N GLY A 26 -2.95 3.28 9.44
CA GLY A 26 -1.90 2.86 10.36
C GLY A 26 -0.61 2.47 9.62
N PHE A 27 -0.74 1.73 8.51
CA PHE A 27 0.40 1.36 7.65
C PHE A 27 1.04 2.53 6.89
N GLY A 28 0.44 3.73 6.94
CA GLY A 28 1.03 4.95 6.41
C GLY A 28 2.11 5.56 7.30
N ASN A 29 2.27 5.10 8.54
CA ASN A 29 3.32 5.57 9.44
C ASN A 29 4.67 4.94 9.09
N ILE A 30 5.53 5.70 8.43
CA ILE A 30 6.88 5.23 8.03
C ILE A 30 7.84 5.03 9.21
N LEU A 31 7.53 5.55 10.40
CA LEU A 31 8.34 5.30 11.60
C LEU A 31 8.06 3.90 12.14
N ASP A 32 6.79 3.50 12.14
CA ASP A 32 6.35 2.17 12.59
C ASP A 32 6.56 1.11 11.51
N TYR A 33 6.39 1.50 10.23
CA TYR A 33 6.53 0.64 9.06
C TYR A 33 7.49 1.26 8.03
N PRO A 34 8.82 1.23 8.28
CA PRO A 34 9.80 1.79 7.37
C PRO A 34 9.81 1.10 6.00
N PRO A 35 9.83 1.85 4.88
CA PRO A 35 9.80 1.28 3.54
C PRO A 35 10.84 0.19 3.29
N ARG A 36 12.04 0.35 3.83
CA ARG A 36 13.15 -0.59 3.68
C ARG A 36 12.89 -1.98 4.26
N LEU A 37 11.93 -2.10 5.19
CA LEU A 37 11.66 -3.33 5.95
C LEU A 37 10.54 -4.19 5.36
N HIS A 38 9.88 -3.74 4.29
CA HIS A 38 8.76 -4.48 3.70
C HIS A 38 8.85 -4.58 2.17
N GLN A 39 8.07 -5.50 1.61
CA GLN A 39 8.08 -5.76 0.16
C GLN A 39 7.24 -4.77 -0.66
N GLY A 40 6.65 -3.79 0.00
CA GLY A 40 5.87 -2.71 -0.57
C GLY A 40 4.53 -2.59 0.14
N ILE A 41 4.07 -1.37 0.35
CA ILE A 41 2.75 -1.08 0.89
C ILE A 41 2.06 -0.13 -0.09
N ILE A 42 0.87 -0.50 -0.54
CA ILE A 42 -0.05 0.37 -1.27
C ILE A 42 -1.17 0.77 -0.31
N LEU A 43 -1.20 2.02 0.10
CA LEU A 43 -2.22 2.61 0.94
C LEU A 43 -3.27 3.34 0.09
N LEU A 44 -4.50 2.84 0.10
CA LEU A 44 -5.65 3.46 -0.53
C LEU A 44 -6.21 4.56 0.38
N SER A 45 -6.00 5.82 -0.01
CA SER A 45 -6.45 6.99 0.72
C SER A 45 -7.82 7.46 0.22
N ILE A 46 -8.89 6.88 0.76
CA ILE A 46 -10.27 7.31 0.47
C ILE A 46 -10.58 8.63 1.20
N ARG A 47 -10.14 9.75 0.62
CA ARG A 47 -10.45 11.10 1.14
C ARG A 47 -11.77 11.65 0.62
N THR A 48 -12.25 11.13 -0.51
CA THR A 48 -13.45 11.61 -1.20
C THR A 48 -14.44 10.47 -1.40
N ARG A 49 -15.70 10.81 -1.74
CA ARG A 49 -16.70 9.80 -2.13
C ARG A 49 -16.41 9.18 -3.51
N ASN A 50 -15.34 9.60 -4.20
CA ASN A 50 -15.01 9.15 -5.55
C ASN A 50 -14.22 7.83 -5.55
N ARG A 51 -14.86 6.74 -5.12
CA ARG A 51 -14.27 5.40 -5.14
C ARG A 51 -13.91 4.94 -6.55
N LYS A 52 -14.70 5.34 -7.55
CA LYS A 52 -14.44 5.00 -8.96
C LYS A 52 -13.11 5.58 -9.42
N GLY A 53 -12.87 6.87 -9.22
CA GLY A 53 -11.62 7.52 -9.60
C GLY A 53 -10.39 6.91 -8.91
N LEU A 54 -10.52 6.55 -7.63
CA LEU A 54 -9.47 5.82 -6.91
C LEU A 54 -9.17 4.45 -7.56
N HIS A 55 -10.21 3.67 -7.87
CA HIS A 55 -10.03 2.35 -8.48
C HIS A 55 -9.47 2.45 -9.91
N ASP A 56 -9.87 3.46 -10.68
CA ASP A 56 -9.35 3.72 -12.02
C ASP A 56 -7.86 4.06 -11.95
N LEU A 57 -7.46 4.92 -11.00
CA LEU A 57 -6.05 5.28 -10.78
C LEU A 57 -5.22 4.09 -10.28
N LEU A 58 -5.76 3.29 -9.35
CA LEU A 58 -5.12 2.06 -8.89
C LEU A 58 -4.89 1.08 -10.06
N ARG A 59 -5.91 0.86 -10.90
CA ARG A 59 -5.79 -0.02 -12.08
C ARG A 59 -4.74 0.49 -13.06
N GLN A 60 -4.76 1.80 -13.35
CA GLN A 60 -3.76 2.41 -14.22
C GLN A 60 -2.36 2.20 -13.66
N PHE A 61 -2.15 2.47 -12.38
CA PHE A 61 -0.87 2.28 -11.71
C PHE A 61 -0.38 0.83 -11.77
N LEU A 62 -1.23 -0.13 -11.38
CA LEU A 62 -0.89 -1.55 -11.39
C LEU A 62 -0.66 -2.11 -12.80
N SER A 63 -1.25 -1.51 -13.84
CA SER A 63 -1.01 -1.92 -15.22
C SER A 63 0.38 -1.54 -15.74
N THR A 64 1.01 -0.54 -15.12
CA THR A 64 2.33 -0.02 -15.53
C THR A 64 3.45 -0.36 -14.55
N ALA A 65 3.13 -0.56 -13.27
CA ALA A 65 4.13 -0.85 -12.24
C ALA A 65 4.61 -2.30 -12.34
N ASN A 66 5.93 -2.48 -12.30
CA ASN A 66 6.54 -3.79 -12.09
C ASN A 66 6.85 -4.03 -10.60
N ARG A 67 7.42 -5.18 -10.27
CA ARG A 67 7.73 -5.54 -8.88
C ARG A 67 8.71 -4.57 -8.21
N ASP A 68 9.74 -4.12 -8.92
CA ASP A 68 10.77 -3.21 -8.40
C ASP A 68 10.23 -1.78 -8.22
N ASP A 69 9.19 -1.42 -8.96
CA ASP A 69 8.46 -0.17 -8.76
C ASP A 69 7.72 -0.13 -7.43
N LEU A 70 7.40 -1.30 -6.85
CA LEU A 70 6.64 -1.45 -5.60
C LEU A 70 7.52 -1.81 -4.39
N ARG A 71 8.63 -2.52 -4.62
CA ARG A 71 9.49 -3.01 -3.53
C ARG A 71 10.03 -1.86 -2.69
N GLN A 72 10.02 -2.11 -1.38
CA GLN A 72 10.57 -1.21 -0.37
C GLN A 72 10.05 0.22 -0.44
N LYS A 73 8.79 0.39 -0.89
CA LYS A 73 8.13 1.69 -1.03
C LYS A 73 6.79 1.70 -0.33
N LEU A 74 6.45 2.85 0.24
CA LEU A 74 5.09 3.18 0.62
C LEU A 74 4.47 4.01 -0.50
N ILE A 75 3.44 3.47 -1.14
CA ILE A 75 2.71 4.09 -2.24
C ILE A 75 1.32 4.46 -1.73
N VAL A 76 1.02 5.74 -1.68
CA VAL A 76 -0.30 6.23 -1.29
C VAL A 76 -1.06 6.65 -2.54
N ILE A 77 -2.20 6.03 -2.78
CA ILE A 77 -3.07 6.32 -3.93
C ILE A 77 -4.33 6.96 -3.39
N ASP A 78 -4.64 8.18 -3.84
CA ASP A 78 -5.96 8.80 -3.65
C ASP A 78 -6.69 8.96 -4.99
N ASP A 79 -7.84 9.63 -5.02
CA ASP A 79 -8.64 9.81 -6.24
C ASP A 79 -8.07 10.85 -7.21
N ARG A 80 -6.94 11.50 -6.89
CA ARG A 80 -6.35 12.60 -7.65
C ARG A 80 -4.88 12.39 -7.97
N MET A 81 -4.14 11.73 -7.10
CA MET A 81 -2.70 11.61 -7.19
C MET A 81 -2.15 10.31 -6.56
N ILE A 82 -0.95 9.96 -6.99
CA ILE A 82 -0.13 8.89 -6.41
C ILE A 82 1.07 9.54 -5.73
N ARG A 83 1.38 9.11 -4.50
CA ARG A 83 2.55 9.56 -3.74
C ARG A 83 3.42 8.36 -3.41
N ILE A 84 4.71 8.45 -3.67
CA ILE A 84 5.66 7.36 -3.40
C ILE A 84 6.68 7.84 -2.36
N ARG A 85 6.95 7.01 -1.36
CA ARG A 85 7.96 7.22 -0.32
C ARG A 85 8.91 6.01 -0.26
N GLN A 86 10.20 6.27 -0.08
CA GLN A 86 11.30 5.29 -0.06
C GLN A 86 12.33 5.67 1.00
#